data_AF-E5AVL5-F1
#
_entry.id   AF-E5AVL5-F1
#
_cell.length_a   1.000
_cell.length_b   1.000
_cell.length_c   1.000
_cell.angle_alpha   90.00
_cell.angle_beta   90.00
_cell.angle_gamma   90.00
#
_symmetry.space_group_name_H-M   'P 1'
#
loop_
_entity.id
_entity.type
_entity.pdbx_description
1 polymer ?
#
loop_
_entity_poly.entity_id
_entity_poly.type
_entity_poly.pdbx_seq_one_letter_code
_entity_poly.pdbx_strand_id
1 'polypeptide(L)'
;MKSSQLARGFQARPDTTTSEKRTALERLNAIDTWVKQPGSPDTSEPVAIAKKNGAPDPSGAVTPNTNESAAYRAWRTANGYTPGQVIELPLKAIKPSPFNPRHFYLKSSIAELAVNLAKQGQQQAIHVIPDHQNPGTFFVSDGGRRVRALKEANKENVRAIVVDLPIGIESYKLGYDLNVQRDSQTVFDNAIVWRRFLDEQHFQSQRELAEHLGIDESTVAVALGIAKLPEAVMQEMVARPDRFGSNMAYQVARYHSAKGTDATLRLINKIVADDLSTRQVADIIKGRAVSSDASKPLRRQRYAQRLEIKVGGATLGDLKSYGDDRLELKLKGLAREKRDELLAQIEALLMPKTSDIDGRGANTADA
;
A
#
# COMPACT_ATOMS: atom_id res chain seq x y z
N MET A 1 -19.80 40.27 -3.96
CA MET A 1 -18.65 39.63 -3.29
C MET A 1 -18.97 38.15 -3.15
N LYS A 2 -18.39 37.30 -4.00
CA LYS A 2 -18.78 35.88 -4.15
C LYS A 2 -17.90 34.98 -3.29
N SER A 3 -18.58 34.09 -2.58
CA SER A 3 -18.13 33.05 -1.67
C SER A 3 -17.21 32.02 -2.32
N SER A 4 -16.07 31.78 -1.68
CA SER A 4 -15.06 30.77 -2.00
C SER A 4 -15.60 29.36 -1.72
N GLN A 5 -15.80 28.58 -2.79
CA GLN A 5 -15.90 27.13 -2.76
C GLN A 5 -14.60 26.55 -3.33
N LEU A 6 -13.70 26.08 -2.47
CA LEU A 6 -12.56 25.25 -2.85
C LEU A 6 -12.19 24.32 -1.69
N ALA A 7 -13.06 23.34 -1.46
CA ALA A 7 -12.78 22.16 -0.66
C ALA A 7 -13.28 20.93 -1.44
N ARG A 8 -12.43 20.33 -2.27
CA ARG A 8 -12.60 18.94 -2.72
C ARG A 8 -11.24 18.25 -2.74
N GLY A 9 -11.16 17.20 -1.93
CA GLY A 9 -9.98 16.44 -1.60
C GLY A 9 -9.27 15.84 -2.81
N PHE A 10 -7.94 15.92 -2.77
CA PHE A 10 -7.05 15.08 -3.53
C PHE A 10 -6.92 13.74 -2.81
N GLN A 11 -7.56 12.70 -3.35
CA GLN A 11 -7.24 11.33 -2.98
C GLN A 11 -5.91 10.94 -3.65
N ALA A 12 -4.96 10.50 -2.83
CA ALA A 12 -3.68 9.97 -3.30
C ALA A 12 -3.92 8.79 -4.26
N ARG A 13 -3.19 8.77 -5.38
CA ARG A 13 -3.17 7.61 -6.28
C ARG A 13 -2.18 6.59 -5.72
N PRO A 14 -2.59 5.35 -5.43
CA PRO A 14 -1.64 4.29 -5.11
C PRO A 14 -0.99 3.83 -6.42
N ASP A 15 0.30 4.15 -6.57
CA ASP A 15 1.18 3.47 -7.52
C ASP A 15 1.48 2.09 -6.93
N THR A 16 0.64 1.11 -7.25
CA THR A 16 0.93 -0.31 -7.01
C THR A 16 0.68 -1.06 -8.31
N THR A 17 1.72 -1.78 -8.74
CA THR A 17 1.65 -2.64 -9.91
C THR A 17 0.71 -3.81 -9.64
N THR A 18 0.05 -4.33 -10.68
CA THR A 18 -0.95 -5.40 -10.56
C THR A 18 -0.39 -6.69 -9.93
N SER A 19 0.94 -6.89 -9.99
CA SER A 19 1.65 -7.99 -9.33
C SER A 19 1.67 -7.80 -7.80
N GLU A 20 2.08 -6.62 -7.33
CA GLU A 20 2.14 -6.28 -5.90
C GLU A 20 0.77 -6.38 -5.21
N LYS A 21 -0.31 -6.02 -5.91
CA LYS A 21 -1.69 -6.18 -5.39
C LYS A 21 -2.10 -7.64 -5.21
N ARG A 22 -1.68 -8.53 -6.11
CA ARG A 22 -2.04 -9.95 -6.07
C ARG A 22 -1.29 -10.67 -4.95
N THR A 23 0.00 -10.37 -4.82
CA THR A 23 0.84 -10.87 -3.73
C THR A 23 0.43 -10.28 -2.37
N ALA A 24 0.00 -9.01 -2.31
CA ALA A 24 -0.56 -8.42 -1.09
C ALA A 24 -1.87 -9.09 -0.67
N LEU A 25 -2.72 -9.52 -1.61
CA LEU A 25 -3.96 -10.25 -1.33
C LEU A 25 -3.69 -11.68 -0.81
N GLU A 26 -2.67 -12.36 -1.32
CA GLU A 26 -2.24 -13.66 -0.81
C GLU A 26 -1.61 -13.55 0.59
N ARG A 27 -0.84 -12.49 0.86
CA ARG A 27 -0.37 -12.14 2.22
C ARG A 27 -1.51 -11.80 3.18
N LEU A 28 -2.54 -11.11 2.70
CA LEU A 28 -3.74 -10.78 3.48
C LEU A 28 -4.45 -12.05 3.97
N ASN A 29 -4.60 -13.06 3.10
CA ASN A 29 -5.18 -14.34 3.50
C ASN A 29 -4.29 -15.10 4.50
N ALA A 30 -2.97 -14.99 4.41
CA ALA A 30 -2.04 -15.60 5.37
C ALA A 30 -2.06 -14.92 6.76
N ILE A 31 -2.26 -13.60 6.81
CA ILE A 31 -2.39 -12.84 8.06
C ILE A 31 -3.77 -13.05 8.67
N ASP A 32 -4.83 -13.10 7.85
CA ASP A 32 -6.16 -13.46 8.34
C ASP A 32 -6.17 -14.92 8.85
N THR A 33 -5.35 -15.83 8.33
CA THR A 33 -5.14 -17.16 8.97
C THR A 33 -4.37 -17.12 10.29
N TRP A 34 -3.53 -16.11 10.54
CA TRP A 34 -2.82 -15.93 11.83
C TRP A 34 -3.67 -15.16 12.86
N VAL A 35 -4.64 -14.37 12.39
CA VAL A 35 -5.58 -13.59 13.21
C VAL A 35 -6.94 -14.31 13.38
N LYS A 36 -7.29 -15.24 12.48
CA LYS A 36 -8.52 -16.02 12.46
C LYS A 36 -8.30 -17.42 11.84
N GLN A 37 -8.42 -18.46 12.66
CA GLN A 37 -9.21 -19.64 12.27
C GLN A 37 -10.01 -20.14 13.48
N PRO A 38 -11.30 -20.41 13.24
CA PRO A 38 -11.81 -21.77 13.30
C PRO A 38 -12.22 -22.26 11.90
N GLY A 39 -12.12 -23.57 11.70
CA GLY A 39 -12.16 -24.22 10.40
C GLY A 39 -13.49 -24.20 9.66
N SER A 40 -13.44 -24.66 8.42
CA SER A 40 -14.59 -25.17 7.64
C SER A 40 -14.06 -26.24 6.68
N PRO A 41 -14.85 -27.29 6.39
CA PRO A 41 -15.83 -27.14 5.32
C PRO A 41 -17.26 -27.56 5.71
N ASP A 42 -18.15 -26.98 4.92
CA ASP A 42 -19.60 -27.09 4.86
C ASP A 42 -20.07 -28.42 4.24
N THR A 43 -20.98 -29.12 4.91
CA THR A 43 -22.04 -29.95 4.32
C THR A 43 -23.23 -30.04 5.29
N SER A 44 -24.27 -29.26 5.00
CA SER A 44 -25.71 -29.60 5.02
C SER A 44 -26.23 -30.73 5.95
N GLU A 45 -26.98 -30.31 6.99
CA GLU A 45 -28.39 -30.67 7.34
C GLU A 45 -28.65 -30.77 8.86
N PRO A 46 -29.89 -30.49 9.33
CA PRO A 46 -30.13 -29.91 10.64
C PRO A 46 -30.74 -30.89 11.67
N VAL A 47 -30.99 -30.34 12.88
CA VAL A 47 -31.96 -30.74 13.92
C VAL A 47 -31.37 -31.41 15.17
N ALA A 48 -31.42 -30.69 16.30
CA ALA A 48 -32.37 -30.94 17.39
C ALA A 48 -32.05 -30.10 18.64
N ILE A 49 -33.11 -29.57 19.24
CA ILE A 49 -33.16 -28.71 20.43
C ILE A 49 -33.06 -29.57 21.70
N ALA A 50 -32.26 -29.13 22.68
CA ALA A 50 -32.51 -29.47 24.09
C ALA A 50 -32.03 -28.34 25.02
N LYS A 51 -33.00 -27.72 25.71
CA LYS A 51 -32.78 -26.78 26.82
C LYS A 51 -32.34 -27.55 28.07
N LYS A 52 -31.34 -27.03 28.80
CA LYS A 52 -31.31 -27.14 30.26
C LYS A 52 -30.51 -25.99 30.90
N ASN A 53 -31.16 -25.36 31.88
CA ASN A 53 -30.66 -24.28 32.71
C ASN A 53 -29.50 -24.75 33.62
N GLY A 54 -28.48 -23.91 33.77
CA GLY A 54 -27.40 -24.03 34.76
C GLY A 54 -26.67 -22.68 34.91
N ALA A 55 -26.36 -22.29 36.15
CA ALA A 55 -25.73 -21.04 36.57
C ALA A 55 -24.38 -20.73 35.87
N PRO A 56 -23.86 -19.48 35.89
CA PRO A 56 -22.71 -19.09 35.08
C PRO A 56 -21.43 -19.77 35.60
N ASP A 57 -20.89 -20.67 34.80
CA ASP A 57 -19.57 -21.27 34.97
C ASP A 57 -18.48 -20.22 34.64
N PRO A 58 -17.48 -19.97 35.51
CA PRO A 58 -16.42 -19.00 35.23
C PRO A 58 -15.33 -19.54 34.29
N SER A 59 -15.47 -20.75 33.73
CA SER A 59 -14.50 -21.30 32.78
C SER A 59 -14.86 -21.01 31.33
N GLY A 60 -14.64 -19.76 30.92
CA GLY A 60 -14.48 -19.42 29.50
C GLY A 60 -13.19 -20.04 28.97
N ALA A 61 -13.21 -21.35 28.70
CA ALA A 61 -12.11 -22.08 28.08
C ALA A 61 -11.96 -21.62 26.62
N VAL A 62 -11.26 -20.50 26.45
CA VAL A 62 -10.69 -20.09 25.17
C VAL A 62 -9.61 -21.10 24.82
N THR A 63 -9.77 -21.76 23.67
CA THR A 63 -8.77 -22.67 23.12
C THR A 63 -7.39 -21.98 23.09
N PRO A 64 -6.33 -22.63 23.59
CA PRO A 64 -5.02 -21.99 23.65
C PRO A 64 -4.50 -21.73 22.24
N ASN A 65 -4.00 -20.53 21.98
CA ASN A 65 -3.01 -20.36 20.93
C ASN A 65 -1.75 -21.12 21.40
N THR A 66 -1.48 -22.29 20.82
CA THR A 66 -0.52 -23.28 21.34
C THR A 66 0.95 -22.84 21.25
N ASN A 67 1.23 -21.65 20.73
CA ASN A 67 2.57 -21.10 20.55
C ASN A 67 2.99 -20.05 21.59
N GLU A 68 2.22 -19.84 22.65
CA GLU A 68 2.58 -18.82 23.65
C GLU A 68 3.73 -19.27 24.58
N SER A 69 4.71 -18.40 24.80
CA SER A 69 5.80 -18.62 25.75
C SER A 69 5.25 -18.78 27.18
N ALA A 70 5.91 -19.61 28.01
CA ALA A 70 5.49 -19.82 29.40
C ALA A 70 5.56 -18.52 30.23
N ALA A 71 6.57 -17.68 29.97
CA ALA A 71 6.74 -16.38 30.62
C ALA A 71 5.60 -15.42 30.26
N TYR A 72 5.22 -15.34 28.98
CA TYR A 72 4.09 -14.52 28.56
C TYR A 72 2.77 -15.04 29.14
N ARG A 73 2.55 -16.36 29.15
CA ARG A 73 1.39 -16.99 29.79
C ARG A 73 1.28 -16.65 31.27
N ALA A 74 2.36 -16.74 32.02
CA ALA A 74 2.39 -16.37 33.42
C ALA A 74 2.08 -14.88 33.62
N TRP A 75 2.72 -14.00 32.84
CA TRP A 75 2.50 -12.55 32.91
C TRP A 75 1.05 -12.18 32.56
N ARG A 76 0.49 -12.69 31.46
CA ARG A 76 -0.88 -12.36 31.05
C ARG A 76 -1.90 -12.87 32.05
N THR A 77 -1.67 -14.05 32.64
CA THR A 77 -2.56 -14.62 33.66
C THR A 77 -2.51 -13.79 34.94
N ALA A 78 -1.31 -13.40 35.39
CA ALA A 78 -1.13 -12.55 36.56
C ALA A 78 -1.76 -11.15 36.40
N ASN A 79 -1.88 -10.65 35.16
CA ASN A 79 -2.49 -9.36 34.86
C ASN A 79 -3.92 -9.45 34.28
N GLY A 80 -4.51 -10.65 34.22
CA GLY A 80 -5.89 -10.85 33.75
C GLY A 80 -6.13 -10.56 32.26
N TYR A 81 -5.13 -10.72 31.40
CA TYR A 81 -5.21 -10.41 29.97
C TYR A 81 -5.50 -11.63 29.09
N THR A 82 -6.38 -11.46 28.10
CA THR A 82 -6.64 -12.44 27.05
C THR A 82 -5.90 -12.12 25.75
N PRO A 83 -5.44 -13.12 24.99
CA PRO A 83 -4.78 -12.90 23.70
C PRO A 83 -5.69 -12.12 22.73
N GLY A 84 -5.13 -11.15 22.00
CA GLY A 84 -5.89 -10.29 21.08
C GLY A 84 -6.70 -9.18 21.75
N GLN A 85 -6.78 -9.13 23.07
CA GLN A 85 -7.42 -8.05 23.80
C GLN A 85 -6.64 -6.73 23.61
N VAL A 86 -7.38 -5.63 23.44
CA VAL A 86 -6.80 -4.29 23.55
C VAL A 86 -6.60 -3.99 25.03
N ILE A 87 -5.34 -3.80 25.42
CA ILE A 87 -4.93 -3.46 26.78
C ILE A 87 -4.31 -2.06 26.83
N GLU A 88 -4.16 -1.50 28.01
CA GLU A 88 -3.48 -0.22 28.23
C GLU A 88 -2.12 -0.48 28.89
N LEU A 89 -1.06 0.01 28.25
CA LEU A 89 0.32 -0.18 28.71
C LEU A 89 0.96 1.17 29.02
N PRO A 90 1.81 1.26 30.07
CA PRO A 90 2.64 2.43 30.28
C PRO A 90 3.59 2.65 29.10
N LEU A 91 3.66 3.87 28.57
CA LEU A 91 4.58 4.21 27.47
C LEU A 91 6.06 3.98 27.84
N LYS A 92 6.39 4.03 29.13
CA LYS A 92 7.71 3.71 29.67
C LYS A 92 8.10 2.23 29.52
N ALA A 93 7.10 1.34 29.45
CA ALA A 93 7.32 -0.09 29.23
C ALA A 93 7.60 -0.42 27.75
N ILE A 94 7.39 0.53 26.84
CA ILE A 94 7.55 0.32 25.39
C ILE A 94 8.93 0.77 24.91
N LYS A 95 9.66 -0.20 24.39
CA LYS A 95 10.97 -0.09 23.76
C LYS A 95 10.84 -0.02 22.23
N PRO A 96 11.74 0.71 21.55
CA PRO A 96 11.86 0.61 20.10
C PRO A 96 12.30 -0.81 19.70
N SER A 97 11.68 -1.38 18.67
CA SER A 97 12.11 -2.66 18.12
C SER A 97 13.40 -2.50 17.30
N PRO A 98 14.43 -3.34 17.50
CA PRO A 98 15.59 -3.38 16.60
C PRO A 98 15.22 -3.86 15.19
N PHE A 99 14.11 -4.61 15.06
CA PHE A 99 13.54 -5.14 13.82
C PHE A 99 12.39 -4.27 13.28
N ASN A 100 12.39 -2.98 13.58
CA ASN A 100 11.35 -2.05 13.12
C ASN A 100 11.41 -1.90 11.58
N PRO A 101 10.31 -2.14 10.85
CA PRO A 101 10.29 -2.00 9.40
C PRO A 101 10.41 -0.57 8.91
N ARG A 102 10.06 0.42 9.75
CA ARG A 102 10.11 1.84 9.38
C ARG A 102 11.31 2.51 10.01
N HIS A 103 12.14 3.12 9.18
CA HIS A 103 13.34 3.85 9.56
C HIS A 103 13.10 5.36 9.60
N PHE A 104 12.42 5.90 8.59
CA PHE A 104 12.22 7.33 8.45
C PHE A 104 10.94 7.82 9.13
N TYR A 105 11.09 8.85 9.96
CA TYR A 105 10.00 9.53 10.66
C TYR A 105 10.11 11.04 10.48
N LEU A 106 9.15 11.63 9.75
CA LEU A 106 9.09 13.08 9.58
C LEU A 106 8.56 13.74 10.86
N LYS A 107 9.31 14.70 11.41
CA LYS A 107 8.92 15.43 12.63
C LYS A 107 7.56 16.11 12.50
N SER A 108 7.30 16.77 11.37
CA SER A 108 6.00 17.40 11.07
C SER A 108 4.84 16.40 11.15
N SER A 109 5.05 15.21 10.61
CA SER A 109 4.05 14.14 10.59
C SER A 109 3.79 13.50 11.96
N ILE A 110 4.78 13.54 12.87
CA ILE A 110 4.59 13.14 14.27
C ILE A 110 3.85 14.23 15.03
N ALA A 111 4.26 15.50 14.88
CA ALA A 111 3.64 16.63 15.56
C ALA A 111 2.14 16.76 15.21
N GLU A 112 1.78 16.61 13.92
CA GLU A 112 0.39 16.60 13.49
C GLU A 112 -0.42 15.48 14.16
N LEU A 113 0.18 14.27 14.24
CA LEU A 113 -0.45 13.13 14.90
C LEU A 113 -0.56 13.35 16.42
N ALA A 114 0.42 14.01 17.05
CA ALA A 114 0.39 14.33 18.47
C ALA A 114 -0.77 15.28 18.79
N VAL A 115 -0.98 16.31 17.97
CA VAL A 115 -2.12 17.23 18.09
C VAL A 115 -3.45 16.49 17.93
N ASN A 116 -3.55 15.57 16.97
CA ASN A 116 -4.75 14.77 16.77
C ASN A 116 -5.02 13.86 17.99
N LEU A 117 -4.01 13.13 18.46
CA LEU A 117 -4.12 12.24 19.62
C LEU A 117 -4.44 13.00 20.91
N ALA A 118 -3.95 14.21 21.08
CA ALA A 118 -4.31 15.06 22.22
C ALA A 118 -5.80 15.43 22.21
N LYS A 119 -6.39 15.66 21.03
CA LYS A 119 -7.80 16.05 20.87
C LYS A 119 -8.77 14.88 20.90
N GLN A 120 -8.45 13.80 20.19
CA GLN A 120 -9.38 12.69 19.93
C GLN A 120 -9.02 11.41 20.70
N GLY A 121 -7.89 11.40 21.42
CA GLY A 121 -7.36 10.20 22.04
C GLY A 121 -6.86 9.17 21.03
N GLN A 122 -6.32 8.07 21.54
CA GLN A 122 -5.85 6.97 20.70
C GLN A 122 -7.02 6.08 20.26
N GLN A 123 -7.42 6.21 19.00
CA GLN A 123 -8.48 5.40 18.41
C GLN A 123 -8.03 3.98 18.05
N GLN A 124 -6.85 3.87 17.43
CA GLN A 124 -6.27 2.60 17.00
C GLN A 124 -5.17 2.14 17.94
N ALA A 125 -5.28 0.91 18.43
CA ALA A 125 -4.24 0.27 19.23
C ALA A 125 -2.96 0.07 18.40
N ILE A 126 -1.81 0.08 19.08
CA ILE A 126 -0.53 -0.34 18.50
C ILE A 126 -0.36 -1.85 18.65
N HIS A 127 0.53 -2.46 17.87
CA HIS A 127 0.92 -3.85 18.07
C HIS A 127 2.26 -3.90 18.77
N VAL A 128 2.33 -4.68 19.85
CA VAL A 128 3.55 -4.85 20.64
C VAL A 128 3.88 -6.31 20.82
N ILE A 129 5.17 -6.58 21.01
CA ILE A 129 5.71 -7.90 21.23
C ILE A 129 6.34 -7.93 22.63
N PRO A 130 6.04 -8.94 23.49
CA PRO A 130 6.67 -9.07 24.79
C PRO A 130 8.19 -9.19 24.71
N ASP A 131 8.90 -8.49 25.59
CA ASP A 131 10.33 -8.74 25.80
C ASP A 131 10.49 -9.94 26.74
N HIS A 132 10.78 -11.12 26.17
CA HIS A 132 10.93 -12.36 26.94
C HIS A 132 12.14 -12.32 27.90
N GLN A 133 13.12 -11.45 27.65
CA GLN A 133 14.28 -11.29 28.53
C GLN A 133 14.00 -10.34 29.70
N ASN A 134 13.08 -9.39 29.53
CA ASN A 134 12.71 -8.40 30.53
C ASN A 134 11.17 -8.35 30.72
N PRO A 135 10.61 -9.21 31.59
CA PRO A 135 9.18 -9.27 31.84
C PRO A 135 8.57 -7.90 32.17
N GLY A 136 7.40 -7.62 31.61
CA GLY A 136 6.71 -6.33 31.79
C GLY A 136 7.19 -5.22 30.84
N THR A 137 8.15 -5.49 29.95
CA THR A 137 8.52 -4.59 28.86
C THR A 137 8.16 -5.16 27.49
N PHE A 138 8.01 -4.28 26.51
CA PHE A 138 7.48 -4.63 25.18
C PHE A 138 8.22 -3.90 24.07
N PHE A 139 8.37 -4.55 22.91
CA PHE A 139 8.85 -3.93 21.69
C PHE A 139 7.67 -3.50 20.81
N VAL A 140 7.72 -2.29 20.26
CA VAL A 140 6.72 -1.85 19.27
C VAL A 140 6.96 -2.55 17.92
N SER A 141 5.96 -3.28 17.44
CA SER A 141 5.99 -3.95 16.13
C SER A 141 5.32 -3.09 15.05
N ASP A 142 4.12 -2.58 15.32
CA ASP A 142 3.42 -1.59 14.49
C ASP A 142 2.92 -0.43 15.35
N GLY A 143 2.90 0.78 14.78
CA GLY A 143 2.44 1.98 15.47
C GLY A 143 3.55 2.82 16.10
N GLY A 144 4.80 2.68 15.65
CA GLY A 144 5.93 3.50 16.12
C GLY A 144 5.67 5.02 16.02
N ARG A 145 4.95 5.48 14.98
CA ARG A 145 4.51 6.90 14.87
C ARG A 145 3.58 7.32 16.01
N ARG A 146 2.63 6.46 16.39
CA ARG A 146 1.71 6.72 17.51
C ARG A 146 2.46 6.76 18.84
N VAL A 147 3.39 5.84 19.07
CA VAL A 147 4.23 5.84 20.27
C VAL A 147 5.00 7.15 20.40
N ARG A 148 5.65 7.61 19.32
CA ARG A 148 6.38 8.90 19.32
C ARG A 148 5.43 10.09 19.55
N ALA A 149 4.28 10.11 18.87
CA ALA A 149 3.30 11.18 19.01
C ALA A 149 2.64 11.23 20.40
N LEU A 150 2.36 10.09 21.03
CA LEU A 150 1.85 10.03 22.40
C LEU A 150 2.88 10.54 23.41
N LYS A 151 4.17 10.22 23.20
CA LYS A 151 5.28 10.77 24.01
C LYS A 151 5.36 12.30 23.85
N GLU A 152 5.27 12.81 22.61
CA GLU A 152 5.25 14.26 22.35
C GLU A 152 4.03 14.96 22.95
N ALA A 153 2.89 14.26 23.00
CA ALA A 153 1.66 14.73 23.65
C ALA A 153 1.64 14.53 25.18
N ASN A 154 2.77 14.14 25.80
CA ASN A 154 2.91 13.88 27.24
C ASN A 154 1.85 12.92 27.82
N LYS A 155 1.47 11.89 27.06
CA LYS A 155 0.59 10.83 27.57
C LYS A 155 1.42 9.81 28.36
N GLU A 156 0.81 9.21 29.38
CA GLU A 156 1.48 8.20 30.21
C GLU A 156 1.30 6.79 29.65
N ASN A 157 0.16 6.54 29.00
CA ASN A 157 -0.27 5.23 28.56
C ASN A 157 -0.56 5.18 27.07
N VAL A 158 -0.65 3.95 26.56
CA VAL A 158 -0.97 3.64 25.17
C VAL A 158 -1.79 2.36 25.09
N ARG A 159 -2.82 2.38 24.24
CA ARG A 159 -3.63 1.21 23.91
C ARG A 159 -2.85 0.30 22.97
N ALA A 160 -2.69 -0.96 23.34
CA ALA A 160 -1.87 -1.92 22.61
C ALA A 160 -2.56 -3.28 22.51
N ILE A 161 -2.24 -4.03 21.47
CA ILE A 161 -2.53 -5.45 21.33
C ILE A 161 -1.19 -6.17 21.42
N VAL A 162 -1.11 -7.14 22.32
CA VAL A 162 0.10 -7.93 22.52
C VAL A 162 0.08 -9.14 21.59
N VAL A 163 1.13 -9.30 20.81
CA VAL A 163 1.36 -10.43 19.91
C VAL A 163 2.54 -11.22 20.44
N ASP A 164 2.33 -12.47 20.83
CA ASP A 164 3.42 -13.32 21.33
C ASP A 164 4.21 -13.89 20.15
N LEU A 165 5.38 -13.32 19.92
CA LEU A 165 6.29 -13.67 18.84
C LEU A 165 7.72 -13.35 19.31
N PRO A 166 8.74 -14.17 19.01
CA PRO A 166 10.10 -13.79 19.31
C PRO A 166 10.54 -12.54 18.52
N ILE A 167 11.34 -11.70 19.15
CA ILE A 167 11.97 -10.56 18.47
C ILE A 167 12.98 -11.08 17.45
N GLY A 168 12.87 -10.63 16.20
CA GLY A 168 13.66 -11.17 15.08
C GLY A 168 13.04 -10.92 13.72
N ILE A 169 13.44 -11.72 12.72
CA ILE A 169 12.97 -11.60 11.34
C ILE A 169 11.45 -11.80 11.23
N GLU A 170 10.87 -12.73 11.98
CA GLU A 170 9.42 -12.93 12.00
C GLU A 170 8.68 -11.68 12.53
N SER A 171 9.22 -11.05 13.57
CA SER A 171 8.67 -9.79 14.10
C SER A 171 8.77 -8.64 13.11
N TYR A 172 9.86 -8.56 12.36
CA TYR A 172 9.99 -7.61 11.26
C TYR A 172 8.91 -7.88 10.21
N LYS A 173 8.72 -9.14 9.79
CA LYS A 173 7.76 -9.52 8.76
C LYS A 173 6.34 -9.14 9.14
N LEU A 174 5.92 -9.44 10.38
CA LEU A 174 4.62 -9.02 10.90
C LEU A 174 4.44 -7.49 10.83
N GLY A 175 5.40 -6.73 11.32
CA GLY A 175 5.33 -5.26 11.28
C GLY A 175 5.31 -4.72 9.84
N TYR A 176 6.11 -5.33 8.96
CA TYR A 176 6.22 -4.94 7.55
C TYR A 176 4.88 -5.14 6.85
N ASP A 177 4.26 -6.30 7.03
CA ASP A 177 2.97 -6.61 6.43
C ASP A 177 1.86 -5.68 6.93
N LEU A 178 1.81 -5.41 8.24
CA LEU A 178 0.87 -4.45 8.83
C LEU A 178 1.06 -3.02 8.28
N ASN A 179 2.31 -2.61 8.00
CA ASN A 179 2.60 -1.30 7.42
C ASN A 179 2.20 -1.21 5.95
N VAL A 180 2.44 -2.27 5.17
CA VAL A 180 2.09 -2.37 3.75
C VAL A 180 0.58 -2.33 3.55
N GLN A 181 -0.20 -3.00 4.41
CA GLN A 181 -1.67 -2.95 4.38
C GLN A 181 -2.23 -1.52 4.56
N ARG A 182 -1.45 -0.62 5.19
CA ARG A 182 -1.83 0.77 5.43
C ARG A 182 -1.23 1.75 4.40
N ASP A 183 -0.66 1.24 3.30
CA ASP A 183 0.08 2.01 2.30
C ASP A 183 1.13 2.96 2.92
N SER A 184 1.68 2.57 4.07
CA SER A 184 2.51 3.46 4.88
C SER A 184 4.00 3.16 4.77
N GLN A 185 4.38 2.00 4.23
CA GLN A 185 5.77 1.57 4.09
C GLN A 185 6.42 2.27 2.90
N THR A 186 7.62 2.83 3.06
CA THR A 186 8.34 3.48 1.95
C THR A 186 9.48 2.63 1.42
N VAL A 187 9.83 2.83 0.15
CA VAL A 187 11.00 2.17 -0.48
C VAL A 187 12.31 2.54 0.23
N PHE A 188 12.38 3.72 0.85
CA PHE A 188 13.56 4.17 1.60
C PHE A 188 13.71 3.42 2.91
N ASP A 189 12.60 3.18 3.62
CA ASP A 189 12.60 2.33 4.81
C ASP A 189 13.14 0.93 4.46
N ASN A 190 12.60 0.34 3.38
CA ASN A 190 13.05 -0.96 2.88
C ASN A 190 14.53 -0.95 2.51
N ALA A 191 15.01 0.09 1.82
CA ALA A 191 16.40 0.22 1.41
C ALA A 191 17.36 0.12 2.59
N ILE A 192 17.10 0.86 3.67
CA ILE A 192 17.94 0.87 4.88
C ILE A 192 17.85 -0.49 5.59
N VAL A 193 16.64 -0.98 5.85
CA VAL A 193 16.46 -2.17 6.68
C VAL A 193 16.95 -3.44 5.97
N TRP A 194 16.67 -3.58 4.66
CA TRP A 194 17.11 -4.74 3.89
C TRP A 194 18.62 -4.75 3.67
N ARG A 195 19.24 -3.58 3.47
CA ARG A 195 20.69 -3.47 3.43
C ARG A 195 21.30 -3.97 4.74
N ARG A 196 20.80 -3.46 5.87
CA ARG A 196 21.25 -3.86 7.20
C ARG A 196 21.11 -5.37 7.41
N PHE A 197 19.98 -5.98 7.03
CA PHE A 197 19.79 -7.42 7.19
C PHE A 197 20.78 -8.28 6.41
N LEU A 198 21.18 -7.83 5.21
CA LEU A 198 22.22 -8.52 4.44
C LEU A 198 23.61 -8.31 5.06
N ASP A 199 23.90 -7.09 5.52
CA ASP A 199 25.19 -6.75 6.15
C ASP A 199 25.38 -7.48 7.49
N GLU A 200 24.30 -7.66 8.26
CA GLU A 200 24.24 -8.43 9.52
C GLU A 200 24.07 -9.93 9.31
N GLN A 201 24.09 -10.41 8.06
CA GLN A 201 23.99 -11.82 7.68
C GLN A 201 22.72 -12.53 8.19
N HIS A 202 21.62 -11.79 8.35
CA HIS A 202 20.31 -12.39 8.59
C HIS A 202 19.78 -13.19 7.39
N PHE A 203 20.27 -12.87 6.19
CA PHE A 203 20.02 -13.61 4.95
C PHE A 203 21.32 -13.72 4.16
N GLN A 204 21.52 -14.83 3.45
CA GLN A 204 22.71 -15.09 2.64
C GLN A 204 22.67 -14.37 1.29
N SER A 205 21.47 -14.05 0.79
CA SER A 205 21.31 -13.45 -0.54
C SER A 205 20.06 -12.57 -0.65
N GLN A 206 20.03 -11.72 -1.69
CA GLN A 206 18.85 -10.92 -2.04
C GLN A 206 17.65 -11.80 -2.38
N ARG A 207 17.91 -12.94 -3.03
CA ARG A 207 16.90 -13.94 -3.39
C ARG A 207 16.25 -14.54 -2.15
N GLU A 208 17.04 -14.97 -1.18
CA GLU A 208 16.51 -15.55 0.07
C GLU A 208 15.66 -14.54 0.84
N LEU A 209 16.11 -13.28 0.92
CA LEU A 209 15.32 -12.20 1.51
C LEU A 209 13.99 -12.00 0.76
N ALA A 210 14.03 -12.00 -0.58
CA ALA A 210 12.84 -11.83 -1.41
C ALA A 210 11.83 -12.98 -1.21
N GLU A 211 12.31 -14.23 -1.21
CA GLU A 211 11.52 -15.43 -0.96
C GLU A 211 10.88 -15.38 0.44
N HIS A 212 11.64 -15.01 1.48
CA HIS A 212 11.13 -14.92 2.84
C HIS A 212 10.01 -13.87 3.01
N LEU A 213 10.14 -12.74 2.32
CA LEU A 213 9.14 -11.66 2.29
C LEU A 213 8.03 -11.90 1.24
N GLY A 214 8.18 -12.93 0.40
CA GLY A 214 7.28 -13.25 -0.72
C GLY A 214 7.22 -12.18 -1.81
N ILE A 215 8.24 -11.33 -1.95
CA ILE A 215 8.31 -10.27 -3.00
C ILE A 215 9.22 -10.70 -4.13
N ASP A 216 9.15 -10.00 -5.26
CA ASP A 216 10.07 -10.20 -6.38
C ASP A 216 11.50 -9.77 -5.99
N GLU A 217 12.50 -10.58 -6.37
CA GLU A 217 13.93 -10.26 -6.16
C GLU A 217 14.31 -8.90 -6.79
N SER A 218 13.67 -8.54 -7.91
CA SER A 218 13.84 -7.24 -8.56
C SER A 218 13.47 -6.05 -7.65
N THR A 219 12.47 -6.22 -6.78
CA THR A 219 12.05 -5.21 -5.80
C THR A 219 13.12 -5.01 -4.74
N VAL A 220 13.71 -6.11 -4.25
CA VAL A 220 14.85 -6.09 -3.32
C VAL A 220 16.05 -5.40 -3.97
N ALA A 221 16.38 -5.74 -5.21
CA ALA A 221 17.48 -5.14 -5.95
C ALA A 221 17.32 -3.61 -6.11
N VAL A 222 16.10 -3.14 -6.41
CA VAL A 222 15.78 -1.70 -6.49
C VAL A 222 16.02 -1.00 -5.16
N ALA A 223 15.49 -1.55 -4.06
CA ALA A 223 15.66 -0.96 -2.74
C ALA A 223 17.14 -0.94 -2.32
N LEU A 224 17.89 -2.01 -2.56
CA LEU A 224 19.33 -2.05 -2.27
C LEU A 224 20.16 -1.11 -3.16
N GLY A 225 19.68 -0.81 -4.36
CA GLY A 225 20.23 0.24 -5.21
C GLY A 225 20.03 1.63 -4.61
N ILE A 226 18.85 1.89 -4.04
CA ILE A 226 18.53 3.14 -3.31
C ILE A 226 19.37 3.25 -2.03
N ALA A 227 19.65 2.15 -1.35
CA ALA A 227 20.46 2.10 -0.13
C ALA A 227 21.89 2.61 -0.30
N LYS A 228 22.35 2.84 -1.54
CA LYS A 228 23.66 3.46 -1.83
C LYS A 228 23.66 4.98 -1.62
N LEU A 229 22.49 5.61 -1.55
CA LEU A 229 22.38 7.03 -1.26
C LEU A 229 22.79 7.31 0.19
N PRO A 230 23.44 8.44 0.48
CA PRO A 230 23.57 8.92 1.84
C PRO A 230 22.19 9.15 2.47
N GLU A 231 22.04 8.85 3.76
CA GLU A 231 20.75 8.98 4.45
C GLU A 231 20.19 10.41 4.37
N ALA A 232 21.05 11.43 4.45
CA ALA A 232 20.64 12.83 4.29
C ALA A 232 19.96 13.11 2.93
N VAL A 233 20.41 12.45 1.85
CA VAL A 233 19.79 12.57 0.52
C VAL A 233 18.45 11.84 0.50
N MET A 234 18.36 10.66 1.14
CA MET A 234 17.09 9.94 1.26
C MET A 234 16.07 10.75 2.06
N GLN A 235 16.47 11.44 3.13
CA GLN A 235 15.59 12.27 3.95
C GLN A 235 14.91 13.38 3.14
N GLU A 236 15.64 14.04 2.24
CA GLU A 236 15.06 15.02 1.32
C GLU A 236 13.97 14.41 0.43
N MET A 237 14.18 13.18 -0.04
CA MET A 237 13.23 12.50 -0.91
C MET A 237 12.00 12.00 -0.13
N VAL A 238 12.21 11.46 1.08
CA VAL A 238 11.15 11.00 1.99
C VAL A 238 10.21 12.14 2.38
N ALA A 239 10.72 13.36 2.53
CA ALA A 239 9.91 14.54 2.82
C ALA A 239 8.93 14.91 1.68
N ARG A 240 9.11 14.33 0.48
CA ARG A 240 8.35 14.65 -0.74
C ARG A 240 7.81 13.36 -1.39
N PRO A 241 6.97 12.59 -0.68
CA PRO A 241 6.57 11.23 -1.08
C PRO A 241 5.75 11.20 -2.38
N ASP A 242 5.11 12.31 -2.75
CA ASP A 242 4.39 12.49 -4.01
C ASP A 242 5.29 12.53 -5.24
N ARG A 243 6.57 12.88 -5.07
CA ARG A 243 7.56 12.99 -6.15
C ARG A 243 8.50 11.80 -6.22
N PHE A 244 8.81 11.18 -5.09
CA PHE A 244 9.85 10.16 -4.99
C PHE A 244 9.31 8.77 -4.64
N GLY A 245 8.57 8.16 -5.58
CA GLY A 245 8.29 6.72 -5.55
C GLY A 245 9.51 5.87 -5.95
N SER A 246 9.38 4.53 -5.86
CA SER A 246 10.48 3.57 -6.08
C SER A 246 11.30 3.79 -7.35
N ASN A 247 10.62 3.96 -8.48
CA ASN A 247 11.29 4.14 -9.78
C ASN A 247 12.07 5.46 -9.87
N MET A 248 11.48 6.56 -9.37
CA MET A 248 12.16 7.85 -9.34
C MET A 248 13.38 7.80 -8.41
N ALA A 249 13.18 7.24 -7.21
CA ALA A 249 14.25 7.13 -6.24
C ALA A 249 15.44 6.31 -6.74
N TYR A 250 15.16 5.22 -7.45
CA TYR A 250 16.18 4.41 -8.09
C TYR A 250 16.96 5.17 -9.17
N GLN A 251 16.30 5.99 -10.00
CA GLN A 251 17.02 6.84 -10.96
C GLN A 251 17.93 7.86 -10.26
N VAL A 252 17.45 8.50 -9.20
CA VAL A 252 18.25 9.43 -8.40
C VAL A 252 19.46 8.72 -7.78
N ALA A 253 19.30 7.50 -7.27
CA ALA A 253 20.42 6.69 -6.75
C ALA A 253 21.48 6.39 -7.83
N ARG A 254 21.05 6.06 -9.06
CA ARG A 254 21.98 5.87 -10.18
C ARG A 254 22.71 7.15 -10.56
N TYR A 255 22.01 8.29 -10.56
CA TYR A 255 22.61 9.58 -10.81
C TYR A 255 23.67 9.92 -9.75
N HIS A 256 23.37 9.67 -8.48
CA HIS A 256 24.29 9.90 -7.36
C HIS A 256 25.60 9.13 -7.51
N SER A 257 25.53 7.84 -7.84
CA SER A 257 26.74 7.03 -8.08
C SER A 257 27.63 7.59 -9.19
N ALA A 258 27.06 8.33 -10.16
CA ALA A 258 27.79 8.89 -11.29
C ALA A 258 28.26 10.35 -11.09
N LYS A 259 27.56 11.14 -10.26
CA LYS A 259 27.76 12.60 -10.16
C LYS A 259 27.99 13.14 -8.75
N GLY A 260 27.85 12.30 -7.73
CA GLY A 260 28.06 12.68 -6.32
C GLY A 260 26.89 13.41 -5.68
N THR A 261 27.08 13.82 -4.43
CA THR A 261 26.01 14.34 -3.55
C THR A 261 25.46 15.68 -4.01
N ASP A 262 26.31 16.69 -4.25
CA ASP A 262 25.85 18.05 -4.57
C ASP A 262 25.03 18.10 -5.86
N ALA A 263 25.47 17.36 -6.88
CA ALA A 263 24.75 17.25 -8.13
C ALA A 263 23.38 16.58 -7.91
N THR A 264 23.34 15.53 -7.09
CA THR A 264 22.11 14.81 -6.75
C THR A 264 21.10 15.71 -6.04
N LEU A 265 21.54 16.52 -5.08
CA LEU A 265 20.66 17.47 -4.39
C LEU A 265 20.09 18.52 -5.35
N ARG A 266 20.90 19.04 -6.28
CA ARG A 266 20.41 19.92 -7.35
C ARG A 266 19.38 19.22 -8.24
N LEU A 267 19.61 17.96 -8.59
CA LEU A 267 18.65 17.17 -9.37
C LEU A 267 17.33 16.96 -8.62
N ILE A 268 17.37 16.62 -7.33
CA ILE A 268 16.17 16.48 -6.49
C ILE A 268 15.35 17.77 -6.49
N ASN A 269 15.99 18.92 -6.28
CA ASN A 269 15.32 20.22 -6.33
C ASN A 269 14.72 20.50 -7.71
N LYS A 270 15.45 20.17 -8.78
CA LYS A 270 14.96 20.32 -10.15
C LYS A 270 13.75 19.42 -10.45
N ILE A 271 13.76 18.16 -9.98
CA ILE A 271 12.63 17.23 -10.15
C ILE A 271 11.36 17.81 -9.54
N VAL A 272 11.47 18.42 -8.37
CA VAL A 272 10.33 19.02 -7.65
C VAL A 272 9.87 20.31 -8.33
N ALA A 273 10.80 21.19 -8.69
CA ALA A 273 10.51 22.49 -9.29
C ALA A 273 9.89 22.36 -10.70
N ASP A 274 10.45 21.48 -11.53
CA ASP A 274 10.06 21.33 -12.95
C ASP A 274 9.05 20.19 -13.16
N ASP A 275 8.60 19.52 -12.09
CA ASP A 275 7.71 18.34 -12.13
C ASP A 275 8.20 17.26 -13.11
N LEU A 276 9.47 16.88 -12.98
CA LEU A 276 10.10 15.95 -13.93
C LEU A 276 9.54 14.53 -13.76
N SER A 277 9.18 13.91 -14.89
CA SER A 277 8.86 12.49 -14.95
C SER A 277 10.11 11.61 -14.83
N THR A 278 9.94 10.37 -14.37
CA THR A 278 11.03 9.38 -14.27
C THR A 278 11.76 9.18 -15.60
N ARG A 279 11.05 9.31 -16.74
CA ARG A 279 11.66 9.22 -18.07
C ARG A 279 12.61 10.39 -18.33
N GLN A 280 12.18 11.62 -18.03
CA GLN A 280 13.02 12.81 -18.19
C GLN A 280 14.27 12.73 -17.30
N VAL A 281 14.14 12.25 -16.07
CA VAL A 281 15.29 12.02 -15.19
C VAL A 281 16.23 10.94 -15.74
N ALA A 282 15.69 9.86 -16.29
CA ALA A 282 16.50 8.84 -16.95
C ALA A 282 17.23 9.37 -18.20
N ASP A 283 16.62 10.29 -18.96
CA ASP A 283 17.25 10.95 -20.10
C ASP A 283 18.39 11.90 -19.65
N ILE A 284 18.19 12.65 -18.56
CA ILE A 284 19.25 13.46 -17.91
C ILE A 284 20.45 12.58 -17.52
N ILE A 285 20.19 11.41 -16.91
CA ILE A 285 21.24 10.47 -16.51
C ILE A 285 22.03 9.95 -17.72
N LYS A 286 21.33 9.70 -18.84
CA LYS A 286 21.94 9.22 -20.10
C LYS A 286 22.64 10.32 -20.89
N GLY A 287 22.68 11.56 -20.40
CA GLY A 287 23.28 12.69 -21.11
C GLY A 287 22.52 13.06 -22.40
N ARG A 288 21.28 12.62 -22.55
CA ARG A 288 20.43 13.02 -23.66
C ARG A 288 19.92 14.43 -23.36
N ALA A 289 19.96 15.32 -24.35
CA ALA A 289 19.34 16.62 -24.21
C ALA A 289 17.88 16.39 -23.80
N VAL A 290 17.49 16.94 -22.64
CA VAL A 290 16.08 17.07 -22.31
C VAL A 290 15.55 18.02 -23.35
N SER A 291 14.83 17.53 -24.35
CA SER A 291 14.23 18.38 -25.37
C SER A 291 13.32 19.37 -24.64
N SER A 292 13.79 20.60 -24.50
CA SER A 292 13.08 21.73 -23.90
C SER A 292 11.92 22.21 -24.77
N ASP A 293 11.68 21.56 -25.90
CA ASP A 293 10.57 21.84 -26.83
C ASP A 293 9.26 21.14 -26.44
N ALA A 294 9.11 20.81 -25.15
CA ALA A 294 7.87 20.32 -24.56
C ALA A 294 7.53 21.12 -23.29
N SER A 295 7.50 22.46 -23.43
CA SER A 295 6.78 23.35 -22.52
C SER A 295 5.25 23.25 -22.65
N LYS A 296 4.75 22.31 -23.47
CA LYS A 296 3.42 21.74 -23.26
C LYS A 296 3.58 20.48 -22.41
N PRO A 297 2.86 20.35 -21.28
CA PRO A 297 2.75 19.05 -20.67
C PRO A 297 2.23 18.12 -21.76
N LEU A 298 2.96 17.04 -22.05
CA LEU A 298 2.34 15.84 -22.58
C LEU A 298 1.33 15.44 -21.51
N ARG A 299 0.14 16.04 -21.57
CA ARG A 299 -1.08 15.48 -21.02
C ARG A 299 -0.99 14.02 -21.45
N ARG A 300 -0.73 13.09 -20.52
CA ARG A 300 -1.39 11.78 -20.61
C ARG A 300 -2.77 12.11 -21.10
N GLN A 301 -3.14 11.75 -22.33
CA GLN A 301 -4.42 12.13 -22.94
C GLN A 301 -5.47 11.88 -21.87
N ARG A 302 -5.93 12.95 -21.21
CA ARG A 302 -7.07 12.83 -20.32
C ARG A 302 -8.17 12.48 -21.28
N TYR A 303 -8.88 11.40 -21.03
CA TYR A 303 -10.15 11.16 -21.70
C TYR A 303 -10.92 12.49 -21.64
N ALA A 304 -11.41 12.95 -22.80
CA ALA A 304 -12.22 14.15 -22.88
C ALA A 304 -13.48 13.96 -22.02
N GLN A 305 -14.00 12.73 -22.00
CA GLN A 305 -15.10 12.31 -21.16
C GLN A 305 -14.96 10.82 -20.77
N ARG A 306 -15.26 10.49 -19.51
CA ARG A 306 -15.44 9.11 -19.05
C ARG A 306 -16.85 8.96 -18.49
N LEU A 307 -17.63 8.10 -19.10
CA LEU A 307 -18.96 7.75 -18.64
C LEU A 307 -18.91 6.35 -18.01
N GLU A 308 -19.30 6.26 -16.74
CA GLU A 308 -19.50 4.97 -16.08
C GLU A 308 -20.88 4.43 -16.47
N ILE A 309 -20.93 3.22 -17.01
CA ILE A 309 -22.17 2.58 -17.46
C ILE A 309 -22.67 1.67 -16.33
N LYS A 310 -23.83 2.00 -15.77
CA LYS A 310 -24.50 1.23 -14.72
C LYS A 310 -25.82 0.68 -15.23
N VAL A 311 -26.10 -0.59 -14.93
CA VAL A 311 -27.37 -1.25 -15.24
C VAL A 311 -27.85 -1.96 -13.98
N GLY A 312 -29.06 -1.66 -13.52
CA GLY A 312 -29.62 -2.27 -12.30
C GLY A 312 -28.84 -1.97 -11.01
N GLY A 313 -28.11 -0.86 -10.95
CA GLY A 313 -27.30 -0.47 -9.79
C GLY A 313 -25.87 -1.04 -9.75
N ALA A 314 -25.54 -1.97 -10.65
CA ALA A 314 -24.19 -2.52 -10.79
C ALA A 314 -23.40 -1.80 -11.90
N THR A 315 -22.10 -1.55 -11.66
CA THR A 315 -21.21 -0.99 -12.68
C THR A 315 -20.87 -2.06 -13.72
N LEU A 316 -21.41 -1.89 -14.93
CA LEU A 316 -21.22 -2.78 -16.07
C LEU A 316 -19.94 -2.47 -16.84
N GLY A 317 -19.45 -1.23 -16.78
CA GLY A 317 -18.24 -0.83 -17.50
C GLY A 317 -18.05 0.66 -17.67
N ASP A 318 -17.16 1.05 -18.58
CA ASP A 318 -16.89 2.45 -18.89
C ASP A 318 -16.71 2.73 -20.39
N LEU A 319 -17.25 3.88 -20.80
CA LEU A 319 -17.03 4.48 -22.12
C LEU A 319 -16.08 5.66 -21.98
N LYS A 320 -14.99 5.65 -22.73
CA LYS A 320 -13.98 6.72 -22.75
C LYS A 320 -13.91 7.33 -24.14
N SER A 321 -14.01 8.64 -24.22
CA SER A 321 -13.65 9.40 -25.42
C SER A 321 -12.31 10.10 -25.22
N TYR A 322 -11.50 10.12 -26.27
CA TYR A 322 -10.22 10.82 -26.30
C TYR A 322 -10.32 11.98 -27.31
N GLY A 323 -9.45 12.98 -27.17
CA GLY A 323 -9.50 14.20 -27.99
C GLY A 323 -8.97 14.05 -29.42
N ASP A 324 -8.68 12.83 -29.85
CA ASP A 324 -8.15 12.42 -31.17
C ASP A 324 -9.14 11.51 -31.92
N ASP A 325 -10.45 11.77 -31.76
CA ASP A 325 -11.57 10.98 -32.34
C ASP A 325 -11.59 9.50 -31.94
N ARG A 326 -10.75 9.08 -30.99
CA ARG A 326 -10.72 7.72 -30.45
C ARG A 326 -11.78 7.54 -29.38
N LEU A 327 -12.52 6.43 -29.47
CA LEU A 327 -13.51 6.00 -28.48
C LEU A 327 -13.22 4.56 -28.05
N GLU A 328 -13.19 4.32 -26.73
CA GLU A 328 -13.00 2.99 -26.14
C GLU A 328 -14.20 2.64 -25.24
N LEU A 329 -14.92 1.58 -25.61
CA LEU A 329 -15.99 1.01 -24.80
C LEU A 329 -15.51 -0.29 -24.13
N LYS A 330 -15.59 -0.35 -22.81
CA LYS A 330 -15.24 -1.56 -22.04
C LYS A 330 -16.42 -1.98 -21.17
N LEU A 331 -17.04 -3.10 -21.52
CA LEU A 331 -18.15 -3.70 -20.76
C LEU A 331 -17.75 -5.08 -20.22
N LYS A 332 -18.16 -5.41 -19.00
CA LYS A 332 -17.96 -6.72 -18.35
C LYS A 332 -19.25 -7.18 -17.68
N GLY A 333 -19.50 -8.49 -17.71
CA GLY A 333 -20.65 -9.10 -17.03
C GLY A 333 -22.00 -8.93 -17.74
N LEU A 334 -22.00 -8.67 -19.06
CA LEU A 334 -23.22 -8.67 -19.87
C LEU A 334 -23.75 -10.10 -20.09
N ALA A 335 -25.08 -10.26 -20.02
CA ALA A 335 -25.75 -11.45 -20.50
C ALA A 335 -25.49 -11.63 -22.01
N ARG A 336 -25.36 -12.90 -22.45
CA ARG A 336 -24.98 -13.26 -23.81
C ARG A 336 -25.86 -12.60 -24.89
N GLU A 337 -27.18 -12.66 -24.70
CA GLU A 337 -28.17 -12.05 -25.60
C GLU A 337 -27.96 -10.54 -25.74
N LYS A 338 -27.85 -9.81 -24.62
CA LYS A 338 -27.64 -8.35 -24.61
C LYS A 338 -26.30 -7.93 -25.22
N ARG A 339 -25.25 -8.73 -25.04
CA ARG A 339 -23.95 -8.47 -25.68
C ARG A 339 -24.07 -8.59 -27.19
N ASP A 340 -24.75 -9.62 -27.67
CA ASP A 340 -24.87 -9.91 -29.11
C ASP A 340 -25.78 -8.85 -29.80
N GLU A 341 -26.86 -8.42 -29.14
CA GLU A 341 -27.69 -7.28 -29.60
C GLU A 341 -26.89 -5.96 -29.68
N LEU A 342 -26.10 -5.64 -28.65
CA LEU A 342 -25.32 -4.42 -28.60
C LEU A 342 -24.20 -4.39 -29.67
N LEU A 343 -23.61 -5.56 -29.94
CA LEU A 343 -22.62 -5.71 -31.01
C LEU A 343 -23.26 -5.48 -32.39
N ALA A 344 -24.43 -6.06 -32.65
CA ALA A 344 -25.15 -5.86 -33.90
C ALA A 344 -25.57 -4.39 -34.12
N GLN A 345 -25.98 -3.68 -33.06
CA GLN A 345 -26.31 -2.26 -33.15
C GLN A 345 -25.09 -1.38 -33.44
N ILE A 346 -23.94 -1.67 -32.80
CA ILE A 346 -22.69 -0.94 -33.04
C ILE A 346 -22.21 -1.19 -34.48
N GLU A 347 -22.28 -2.43 -34.98
CA GLU A 347 -21.94 -2.75 -36.37
C GLU A 347 -22.83 -2.00 -37.36
N ALA A 348 -24.15 -1.99 -37.14
CA ALA A 348 -25.09 -1.26 -38.01
C ALA A 348 -24.88 0.27 -37.99
N LEU A 349 -24.38 0.83 -36.88
CA LEU A 349 -24.06 2.25 -36.76
C LEU A 349 -22.74 2.62 -37.45
N LEU A 350 -21.76 1.71 -37.48
CA LEU A 350 -20.40 1.99 -37.96
C LEU A 350 -20.16 1.53 -39.39
N MET A 351 -20.97 0.61 -39.92
CA MET A 351 -20.87 0.18 -41.31
C MET A 351 -21.93 0.88 -42.17
N PRO A 352 -21.55 1.56 -43.27
CA PRO A 352 -22.53 2.09 -44.21
C PRO A 352 -23.33 0.92 -44.80
N LYS A 353 -24.65 1.08 -44.94
CA LYS A 353 -25.45 0.16 -45.73
C LYS A 353 -24.86 0.12 -47.13
N THR A 354 -24.26 -1.00 -47.50
CA THR A 354 -23.90 -1.28 -48.89
C THR A 354 -25.20 -1.38 -49.68
N SER A 355 -25.64 -0.26 -50.23
CA SER A 355 -26.65 -0.21 -51.28
C SER A 355 -26.24 0.88 -52.26
N ASP A 356 -26.09 0.46 -53.52
CA ASP A 356 -25.93 1.26 -54.74
C ASP A 356 -24.52 1.44 -55.29
N ILE A 357 -23.85 0.34 -55.60
CA ILE A 357 -22.98 0.24 -56.79
C ILE A 357 -23.50 -0.94 -57.63
N ASP A 358 -24.59 -0.70 -58.34
CA ASP A 358 -24.88 -1.28 -59.66
C ASP A 358 -26.18 -0.67 -60.20
N GLY A 359 -26.06 0.36 -61.05
CA GLY A 359 -27.22 0.98 -61.65
C GLY A 359 -26.94 2.21 -62.50
N ARG A 360 -26.70 1.97 -63.79
CA ARG A 360 -26.87 2.89 -64.94
C ARG A 360 -25.70 3.83 -65.28
N GLY A 361 -24.82 3.32 -66.14
CA GLY A 361 -24.27 4.15 -67.21
C GLY A 361 -25.40 4.69 -68.09
N ALA A 362 -25.50 6.01 -68.16
CA ALA A 362 -26.46 6.74 -68.95
C ALA A 362 -26.15 6.62 -70.44
N ASN A 363 -27.18 6.27 -71.20
CA ASN A 363 -27.27 6.45 -72.64
C ASN A 363 -27.94 7.81 -72.90
N THR A 364 -27.21 8.78 -73.46
CA THR A 364 -27.77 9.91 -74.22
C THR A 364 -26.71 10.42 -75.20
N ALA A 365 -26.79 9.93 -76.43
CA ALA A 365 -26.28 10.57 -77.65
C ALA A 365 -27.48 10.85 -78.57
N ASP A 366 -27.33 11.86 -79.43
CA ASP A 366 -28.23 12.38 -80.47
C ASP A 366 -29.30 13.42 -80.06
N ALA A 367 -28.94 14.71 -80.19
CA ALA A 367 -29.39 15.61 -81.26
C ALA A 367 -28.89 17.04 -81.01
#